data_AF-A0A3A4X9Z6-F1
#
_entry.id   AF-A0A3A4X9Z6-F1
#
_cell.length_a   1.000
_cell.length_b   1.000
_cell.length_c   1.000
_cell.angle_alpha   90.00
_cell.angle_beta   90.00
_cell.angle_gamma   90.00
#
_symmetry.space_group_name_H-M   'P 1'
#
loop_
_entity.id
_entity.type
_entity.pdbx_description
1 polymer ?
#
loop_
_entity_poly.entity_id
_entity_poly.type
_entity_poly.pdbx_seq_one_letter_code
_entity_poly.pdbx_strand_id
1 'polypeptide(L)'
;MKTKTRSCKMPLCGCMHSKHGFTLIEVIVTITLAAVLGALIVPFMSTNMIAGAKVVASVNDEASLKTVMEDITRDYRDWLRNSPGSPLATFASQVTSNPAYSAFITGAQTGVEVDVGNDGDVAILLITISNGDRTLRALFTHAG
;
A
#
# COMPACT_ATOMS: atom_id res chain seq x y z
N MET A 1 -25.95 -80.01 12.09
CA MET A 1 -25.73 -79.96 13.55
C MET A 1 -24.42 -80.63 13.87
N LYS A 2 -23.61 -79.99 14.74
CA LYS A 2 -22.22 -80.29 15.16
C LYS A 2 -21.09 -79.73 14.29
N THR A 3 -20.61 -78.56 14.70
CA THR A 3 -19.20 -78.20 14.57
C THR A 3 -18.63 -77.99 15.97
N LYS A 4 -17.57 -78.74 16.26
CA LYS A 4 -16.82 -78.75 17.52
C LYS A 4 -15.43 -78.22 17.17
N THR A 5 -15.04 -77.08 17.70
CA THR A 5 -13.64 -76.62 17.64
C THR A 5 -13.23 -76.05 18.99
N ARG A 6 -12.09 -76.54 19.46
CA ARG A 6 -11.61 -76.48 20.85
C ARG A 6 -10.83 -75.20 21.10
N SER A 7 -10.96 -74.70 22.33
CA SER A 7 -10.04 -73.77 22.97
C SER A 7 -8.62 -74.38 23.04
N CYS A 8 -7.62 -73.61 22.64
CA CYS A 8 -6.22 -73.86 22.95
C CYS A 8 -5.62 -72.57 23.54
N LYS A 9 -4.91 -72.72 24.65
CA LYS A 9 -4.53 -71.67 25.60
C LYS A 9 -3.01 -71.55 25.64
N MET A 10 -2.48 -70.42 25.11
CA MET A 10 -1.18 -69.73 25.35
C MET A 10 0.13 -70.57 25.34
N PRO A 11 1.37 -70.02 25.49
CA PRO A 11 1.93 -68.66 25.32
C PRO A 11 3.17 -68.65 24.36
N LEU A 12 3.94 -67.55 24.36
CA LEU A 12 5.34 -67.39 23.88
C LEU A 12 5.54 -67.02 22.40
N CYS A 13 5.94 -65.77 22.15
CA CYS A 13 7.32 -65.42 21.81
C CYS A 13 7.40 -63.89 21.62
N GLY A 14 8.25 -63.23 22.39
CA GLY A 14 8.54 -61.81 22.23
C GLY A 14 9.55 -61.59 21.11
N CYS A 15 9.39 -60.48 20.38
CA CYS A 15 10.46 -59.85 19.63
C CYS A 15 10.35 -58.32 19.79
N MET A 16 11.27 -57.82 20.63
CA MET A 16 11.90 -56.50 20.62
C MET A 16 11.01 -55.29 20.31
N HIS A 17 10.30 -54.82 21.33
CA HIS A 17 9.88 -53.43 21.39
C HIS A 17 11.06 -52.62 21.93
N SER A 18 11.83 -51.95 21.06
CA SER A 18 12.79 -50.93 21.48
C SER A 18 12.01 -49.78 22.13
N LYS A 19 11.73 -49.90 23.42
CA LYS A 19 11.25 -48.79 24.25
C LYS A 19 12.44 -47.91 24.59
N HIS A 20 12.93 -47.17 23.60
CA HIS A 20 13.68 -45.96 23.88
C HIS A 20 12.69 -44.97 24.50
N GLY A 21 12.76 -44.82 25.82
CA GLY A 21 12.06 -43.76 26.53
C GLY A 21 12.64 -42.41 26.16
N PHE A 22 11.78 -41.39 26.07
CA PHE A 22 12.18 -40.00 25.96
C PHE A 22 13.21 -39.66 27.04
N THR A 23 14.39 -39.25 26.62
CA THR A 23 15.39 -38.78 27.59
C THR A 23 15.00 -37.37 28.02
N LEU A 24 15.15 -37.05 29.31
CA LEU A 24 14.88 -35.71 29.83
C LEU A 24 15.70 -34.64 29.09
N ILE A 25 16.92 -35.01 28.68
CA ILE A 25 17.79 -34.12 27.92
C ILE A 25 17.28 -33.84 26.50
N GLU A 26 16.70 -34.80 25.80
CA GLU A 26 16.13 -34.61 24.46
C GLU A 26 14.96 -33.61 24.48
N VAL A 27 14.11 -33.69 25.52
CA VAL A 27 13.01 -32.72 25.68
C VAL A 27 13.56 -31.31 25.92
N ILE A 28 14.58 -31.15 26.76
CA ILE A 28 15.18 -29.83 27.01
C ILE A 28 15.89 -29.28 25.77
N VAL A 29 16.61 -30.13 25.02
CA VAL A 29 17.31 -29.72 23.80
C VAL A 29 16.32 -29.34 22.70
N THR A 30 15.22 -30.07 22.54
CA THR A 30 14.21 -29.73 21.51
C THR A 30 13.47 -28.44 21.82
N ILE A 31 13.05 -28.19 23.07
CA ILE A 31 12.38 -26.94 23.43
C ILE A 31 13.32 -25.73 23.36
N THR A 32 14.60 -25.89 23.72
CA THR A 32 15.59 -24.81 23.61
C THR A 32 15.90 -24.48 22.16
N LEU A 33 16.05 -25.49 21.30
CA LEU A 33 16.23 -25.30 19.87
C LEU A 33 15.00 -24.63 19.24
N ALA A 34 13.79 -25.08 19.59
CA ALA A 34 12.55 -24.46 19.14
C ALA A 34 12.41 -23.00 19.62
N ALA A 35 12.85 -22.68 20.84
CA ALA A 35 12.83 -21.31 21.36
C ALA A 35 13.80 -20.39 20.61
N VAL A 36 15.02 -20.84 20.32
CA VAL A 36 16.00 -20.06 19.55
C VAL A 36 15.52 -19.85 18.12
N LEU A 37 15.02 -20.90 17.45
CA LEU A 37 14.47 -20.79 16.10
C LEU A 37 13.23 -19.89 16.06
N GLY A 38 12.33 -20.03 17.04
CA GLY A 38 11.16 -19.18 17.18
C GLY A 38 11.52 -17.71 17.36
N ALA A 39 12.52 -17.40 18.21
CA ALA A 39 12.99 -16.05 18.43
C ALA A 39 13.55 -15.38 17.16
N LEU A 40 14.15 -16.16 16.24
CA LEU A 40 14.66 -15.66 14.97
C LEU A 40 13.56 -15.48 13.90
N ILE A 41 12.49 -16.28 13.96
CA ILE A 41 11.37 -16.21 13.00
C ILE A 41 10.49 -14.98 13.23
N VAL A 42 10.26 -14.60 14.49
CA VAL A 42 9.39 -13.45 14.88
C VAL A 42 9.79 -12.12 14.22
N PRO A 43 11.06 -11.65 14.28
CA PRO A 43 11.44 -10.39 13.64
C PRO A 43 11.34 -10.46 12.11
N PHE A 44 11.62 -11.62 11.51
CA PHE A 44 11.57 -11.79 10.06
C PHE A 44 10.15 -11.68 9.48
N MET A 45 9.16 -12.25 10.18
CA MET A 45 7.74 -12.13 9.81
C MET A 45 7.19 -10.72 10.08
N SER A 46 7.59 -10.11 11.19
CA SER A 46 7.13 -8.77 11.57
C SER A 46 7.54 -7.70 10.55
N THR A 47 8.78 -7.72 10.07
CA THR A 47 9.26 -6.68 9.18
C THR A 47 8.79 -6.88 7.73
N ASN A 48 8.84 -8.09 7.18
CA ASN A 48 8.59 -8.30 5.75
C ASN A 48 7.10 -8.29 5.37
N MET A 49 6.24 -8.87 6.22
CA MET A 49 4.80 -8.96 5.90
C MET A 49 4.07 -7.62 6.10
N ILE A 50 4.46 -6.86 7.13
CA ILE A 50 3.87 -5.55 7.43
C ILE A 50 4.41 -4.47 6.47
N ALA A 51 5.69 -4.55 6.08
CA ALA A 51 6.25 -3.62 5.09
C ALA A 51 5.63 -3.82 3.70
N GLY A 52 5.41 -5.07 3.25
CA GLY A 52 4.87 -5.35 1.93
C GLY A 52 3.45 -4.80 1.70
N ALA A 53 2.55 -5.01 2.67
CA ALA A 53 1.16 -4.50 2.56
C ALA A 53 1.10 -2.97 2.55
N LYS A 54 1.95 -2.31 3.36
CA LYS A 54 2.05 -0.85 3.39
C LYS A 54 2.60 -0.28 2.08
N VAL A 55 3.55 -0.95 1.44
CA VAL A 55 4.12 -0.52 0.15
C VAL A 55 3.07 -0.62 -0.95
N VAL A 56 2.31 -1.71 -1.04
CA VAL A 56 1.28 -1.88 -2.08
C VAL A 56 0.15 -0.86 -1.93
N ALA A 57 -0.35 -0.64 -0.71
CA ALA A 57 -1.37 0.38 -0.46
C ALA A 57 -0.86 1.79 -0.85
N SER A 58 0.38 2.12 -0.47
CA SER A 58 0.97 3.42 -0.82
C SER A 58 1.18 3.62 -2.32
N VAL A 59 1.43 2.55 -3.10
CA VAL A 59 1.55 2.65 -4.56
C VAL A 59 0.19 2.90 -5.22
N ASN A 60 -0.87 2.26 -4.71
CA ASN A 60 -2.22 2.49 -5.23
C ASN A 60 -2.69 3.93 -4.98
N ASP A 61 -2.40 4.49 -3.80
CA ASP A 61 -2.74 5.87 -3.47
C ASP A 61 -1.99 6.87 -4.36
N GLU A 62 -0.70 6.61 -4.64
CA GLU A 62 0.11 7.44 -5.53
C GLU A 62 -0.34 7.33 -6.99
N ALA A 63 -0.66 6.12 -7.46
CA ALA A 63 -1.16 5.88 -8.82
C ALA A 63 -2.47 6.63 -9.07
N SER A 64 -3.41 6.58 -8.11
CA SER A 64 -4.67 7.32 -8.19
C SER A 64 -4.44 8.83 -8.32
N LEU A 65 -3.53 9.38 -7.50
CA LEU A 65 -3.15 10.80 -7.55
C LEU A 65 -2.54 11.21 -8.89
N LYS A 66 -1.68 10.37 -9.47
CA LYS A 66 -1.08 10.63 -10.77
C LYS A 66 -2.13 10.65 -11.88
N THR A 67 -3.06 9.70 -11.89
CA THR A 67 -4.15 9.67 -12.87
C THR A 67 -4.98 10.97 -12.82
N VAL A 68 -5.37 11.41 -11.63
CA VAL A 68 -6.11 12.68 -11.46
C VAL A 68 -5.30 13.88 -11.97
N MET A 69 -3.99 13.91 -11.70
CA MET A 69 -3.13 14.99 -12.20
C MET A 69 -2.95 14.95 -13.73
N GLU A 70 -2.90 13.77 -14.32
CA GLU A 70 -2.84 13.59 -15.78
C GLU A 70 -4.12 14.09 -16.45
N ASP A 71 -5.28 13.80 -15.85
CA ASP A 71 -6.59 14.28 -16.30
C ASP A 71 -6.68 15.81 -16.21
N ILE A 72 -6.28 16.41 -15.08
CA ILE A 72 -6.22 17.88 -14.93
C ILE A 72 -5.28 18.50 -15.97
N THR A 73 -4.12 17.89 -16.21
CA THR A 73 -3.15 18.39 -17.20
C THR A 73 -3.68 18.23 -18.63
N ARG A 74 -4.47 17.18 -18.90
CA ARG A 74 -5.15 17.02 -20.19
C ARG A 74 -6.20 18.10 -20.39
N ASP A 75 -7.08 18.29 -19.41
CA ASP A 75 -8.13 19.30 -19.45
C ASP A 75 -7.54 20.70 -19.58
N TYR A 76 -6.40 20.97 -18.95
CA TYR A 76 -5.65 22.21 -19.11
C TYR A 76 -5.21 22.45 -20.56
N ARG A 77 -4.66 21.43 -21.24
CA ARG A 77 -4.25 21.54 -22.65
C ARG A 77 -5.46 21.75 -23.57
N ASP A 78 -6.57 21.10 -23.28
CA ASP A 78 -7.80 21.26 -24.07
C ASP A 78 -8.42 22.64 -23.84
N TRP A 79 -8.38 23.14 -22.60
CA TRP A 79 -8.81 24.49 -22.26
C TRP A 79 -7.97 25.55 -22.97
N LEU A 80 -6.63 25.41 -23.01
CA LEU A 80 -5.73 26.30 -23.74
C LEU A 80 -6.06 26.37 -25.25
N ARG A 81 -6.42 25.22 -25.84
CA ARG A 81 -6.78 25.15 -27.26
C ARG A 81 -8.11 25.83 -27.58
N ASN A 82 -9.09 25.68 -26.69
CA ASN A 82 -10.44 26.19 -26.89
C ASN A 82 -10.58 27.65 -26.47
N SER A 83 -9.72 28.15 -25.59
CA SER A 83 -9.82 29.48 -24.98
C SER A 83 -8.46 30.17 -24.82
N PRO A 84 -7.74 30.48 -25.92
CA PRO A 84 -6.35 30.95 -25.90
C PRO A 84 -6.12 32.33 -25.22
N GLY A 85 -7.17 33.06 -24.85
CA GLY A 85 -7.08 34.35 -24.16
C GLY A 85 -7.88 34.43 -22.86
N SER A 86 -8.39 33.30 -22.35
CA SER A 86 -9.13 33.30 -21.08
C SER A 86 -8.20 33.36 -19.88
N PRO A 87 -8.56 34.05 -18.79
CA PRO A 87 -7.75 34.10 -17.57
C PRO A 87 -7.56 32.72 -16.94
N LEU A 88 -6.38 32.48 -16.37
CA LEU A 88 -6.05 31.23 -15.67
C LEU A 88 -6.96 30.98 -14.45
N ALA A 89 -7.55 32.04 -13.88
CA ALA A 89 -8.57 31.95 -12.83
C ALA A 89 -9.85 31.23 -13.29
N THR A 90 -10.23 31.33 -14.57
CA THR A 90 -11.37 30.61 -15.12
C THR A 90 -11.10 29.11 -15.12
N PHE A 91 -9.90 28.69 -15.50
CA PHE A 91 -9.49 27.29 -15.43
C PHE A 91 -9.44 26.79 -13.97
N ALA A 92 -8.88 27.58 -13.05
CA ALA A 92 -8.86 27.24 -11.63
C ALA A 92 -10.27 27.01 -11.06
N SER A 93 -11.24 27.86 -11.42
CA SER A 93 -12.64 27.68 -11.07
C SER A 93 -13.26 26.41 -11.67
N GLN A 94 -12.94 26.07 -12.93
CA GLN A 94 -13.41 24.85 -13.56
C GLN A 94 -12.86 23.59 -12.88
N VAL A 95 -11.57 23.56 -12.54
CA VAL A 95 -10.95 22.41 -11.87
C VAL A 95 -11.47 22.23 -10.45
N THR A 96 -11.63 23.33 -9.68
CA THR A 96 -12.15 23.27 -8.30
C THR A 96 -13.64 22.94 -8.22
N SER A 97 -14.43 23.31 -9.22
CA SER A 97 -15.86 22.98 -9.28
C SER A 97 -16.17 21.61 -9.87
N ASN A 98 -15.19 20.97 -10.53
CA ASN A 98 -15.38 19.65 -11.12
C ASN A 98 -15.46 18.57 -10.02
N PRO A 99 -16.59 17.84 -9.89
CA PRO A 99 -16.74 16.80 -8.88
C PRO A 99 -15.75 15.64 -9.03
N ALA A 100 -15.14 15.45 -10.21
CA ALA A 100 -14.12 14.44 -10.45
C ALA A 100 -12.80 14.75 -9.71
N TYR A 101 -12.50 16.03 -9.46
CA TYR A 101 -11.22 16.48 -8.91
C TYR A 101 -11.36 17.10 -7.52
N SER A 102 -12.51 17.70 -7.21
CA SER A 102 -12.74 18.47 -5.98
C SER A 102 -12.50 17.68 -4.70
N ALA A 103 -12.69 16.35 -4.72
CA ALA A 103 -12.40 15.47 -3.58
C ALA A 103 -10.91 15.37 -3.26
N PHE A 104 -10.04 15.61 -4.24
CA PHE A 104 -8.58 15.51 -4.10
C PHE A 104 -7.90 16.88 -3.99
N ILE A 105 -8.55 17.98 -4.39
CA ILE A 105 -7.95 19.31 -4.38
C ILE A 105 -7.91 19.86 -2.95
N THR A 106 -6.71 20.10 -2.45
CA THR A 106 -6.47 20.74 -1.14
C THR A 106 -6.20 22.23 -1.27
N GLY A 107 -5.80 22.69 -2.46
CA GLY A 107 -5.56 24.10 -2.71
C GLY A 107 -5.38 24.42 -4.19
N ALA A 108 -5.97 25.53 -4.64
CA ALA A 108 -5.76 26.12 -5.95
C ALA A 108 -5.48 27.61 -5.78
N GLN A 109 -4.30 28.07 -6.18
CA GLN A 109 -3.85 29.45 -6.02
C GLN A 109 -3.43 30.03 -7.36
N THR A 110 -4.04 31.15 -7.74
CA THR A 110 -3.67 31.96 -8.91
C THR A 110 -2.89 33.19 -8.47
N GLY A 111 -1.97 33.67 -9.31
CA GLY A 111 -1.16 34.85 -8.99
C GLY A 111 0.05 34.52 -8.11
N VAL A 112 0.56 33.28 -8.20
CA VAL A 112 1.83 32.92 -7.56
C VAL A 112 2.95 33.51 -8.41
N GLU A 113 3.46 34.67 -8.01
CA GLU A 113 4.57 35.33 -8.70
C GLU A 113 5.92 34.94 -8.08
N VAL A 114 6.97 34.98 -8.91
CA VAL A 114 8.36 34.73 -8.49
C VAL A 114 9.07 36.04 -8.12
N ASP A 115 8.46 37.20 -8.43
CA ASP A 115 9.00 38.53 -8.12
C ASP A 115 8.28 39.19 -6.93
N VAL A 116 8.95 40.16 -6.31
CA VAL A 116 8.47 40.90 -5.14
C VAL A 116 7.57 42.04 -5.59
N GLY A 117 6.30 41.73 -5.77
CA GLY A 117 5.26 42.70 -6.04
C GLY A 117 4.21 42.04 -6.90
N ASN A 118 2.97 41.95 -6.40
CA ASN A 118 1.84 41.35 -7.12
C ASN A 118 1.44 42.28 -8.29
N ASP A 119 2.22 42.27 -9.37
CA ASP A 119 2.06 43.14 -10.52
C ASP A 119 1.02 42.60 -11.52
N GLY A 120 0.67 41.32 -11.42
CA GLY A 120 -0.37 40.68 -12.22
C GLY A 120 0.06 40.38 -13.65
N ASP A 121 1.34 40.58 -13.99
CA ASP A 121 1.87 40.42 -15.35
C ASP A 121 2.09 38.93 -15.68
N VAL A 122 2.31 38.10 -14.66
CA VAL A 122 2.48 36.63 -14.82
C VAL A 122 1.56 35.87 -13.88
N ALA A 123 0.38 35.50 -14.37
CA ALA A 123 -0.52 34.62 -13.64
C ALA A 123 -0.02 33.16 -13.72
N ILE A 124 0.64 32.68 -12.65
CA ILE A 124 0.88 31.25 -12.44
C ILE A 124 -0.24 30.67 -11.57
N LEU A 125 -0.72 29.48 -11.95
CA LEU A 125 -1.67 28.69 -11.19
C LEU A 125 -0.96 27.50 -10.56
N LEU A 126 -0.99 27.44 -9.23
CA LEU A 126 -0.57 26.28 -8.46
C LEU A 126 -1.81 25.46 -8.10
N ILE A 127 -1.82 24.19 -8.51
CA ILE A 127 -2.82 23.21 -8.07
C ILE A 127 -2.14 22.21 -7.13
N THR A 128 -2.75 22.01 -5.97
CA THR A 128 -2.32 21.06 -4.95
C THR A 128 -3.42 20.01 -4.75
N ILE A 129 -3.07 18.75 -4.97
CA ILE A 129 -3.94 17.60 -4.72
C ILE A 129 -3.36 16.74 -3.59
N SER A 130 -4.24 16.16 -2.76
CA SER A 130 -3.87 15.26 -1.67
C SER A 130 -4.78 14.05 -1.58
N ASN A 131 -4.23 12.91 -1.19
CA ASN A 131 -4.98 11.76 -0.69
C ASN A 131 -4.16 11.09 0.41
N GLY A 132 -4.75 10.99 1.60
CA GLY A 132 -4.04 10.58 2.81
C GLY A 132 -2.82 11.47 3.07
N ASP A 133 -1.66 10.82 3.28
CA ASP A 133 -0.39 11.49 3.60
C ASP A 133 0.41 11.95 2.36
N ARG A 134 -0.15 11.81 1.15
CA ARG A 134 0.53 12.15 -0.10
C ARG A 134 -0.04 13.43 -0.69
N THR A 135 0.86 14.29 -1.18
CA THR A 135 0.51 15.56 -1.82
C THR A 135 1.28 15.68 -3.12
N LEU A 136 0.58 16.04 -4.20
CA LEU A 136 1.18 16.40 -5.49
C LEU A 136 0.84 17.85 -5.81
N ARG A 137 1.81 18.56 -6.38
CA ARG A 137 1.67 19.96 -6.79
C ARG A 137 2.05 20.08 -8.26
N ALA A 138 1.22 20.78 -9.02
CA ALA A 138 1.49 21.13 -10.40
C ALA A 138 1.38 22.64 -10.57
N LEU A 139 2.27 23.18 -11.42
CA LEU A 139 2.24 24.57 -11.82
C LEU A 139 1.80 24.66 -13.27
N PHE A 140 0.86 25.56 -13.52
CA PHE A 140 0.33 25.86 -14.84
C PHE A 140 0.60 27.33 -15.13
N THR A 141 1.02 27.63 -16.35
CA THR A 141 1.33 28.98 -16.80
C THR A 141 0.83 29.15 -18.21
N HIS A 142 0.16 30.28 -18.45
CA HIS A 142 -0.31 30.66 -19.77
C HIS A 142 0.34 31.99 -20.15
N ALA A 143 0.88 32.06 -21.36
CA ALA A 143 1.32 33.34 -21.93
C ALA A 143 0.07 34.04 -22.48
N GLY A 144 -0.41 35.03 -21.73
CA GLY A 144 -1.43 35.97 -22.19
C GLY A 144 -0.90 36.87 -23.30
#